data_AF-A0A7C9FD66-F1
#
_entry.id   AF-A0A7C9FD66-F1
#
_cell.length_a   1.000
_cell.length_b   1.000
_cell.length_c   1.000
_cell.angle_alpha   90.00
_cell.angle_beta   90.00
_cell.angle_gamma   90.00
#
_symmetry.space_group_name_H-M   'P 1'
#
loop_
_entity.id
_entity.type
_entity.pdbx_description
1 polymer ?
#
loop_
_entity_poly.entity_id
_entity_poly.type
_entity_poly.pdbx_seq_one_letter_code
_entity_poly.pdbx_strand_id
1 'polypeptide(L)'
;MFVVVHVLPREMFGLSTFGVAMALLKWFPLRLVDKFLLLVANLILGNTDRLGLRRPKTGPIELKNATGKTPVLDVGALSLIKSGKIKVMEGVKEITRKGAKFLDGQEKEFDSIILATGYKSNVPFWLKNCEFFSDDGMPK
;
A
#
# COMPACT_ATOMS: atom_id res chain seq x y z
N MET A 1 -6.62 -10.09 -10.30
CA MET A 1 -6.95 -8.90 -9.51
C MET A 1 -5.65 -8.21 -9.13
N PHE A 2 -5.35 -7.06 -9.74
CA PHE A 2 -4.13 -6.30 -9.44
C PHE A 2 -4.14 -5.79 -8.00
N VAL A 3 -2.98 -5.76 -7.36
CA VAL A 3 -2.81 -5.06 -6.08
C VAL A 3 -2.90 -3.56 -6.35
N VAL A 4 -3.90 -2.92 -5.76
CA VAL A 4 -4.13 -1.48 -5.87
C VAL A 4 -3.55 -0.80 -4.64
N VAL A 5 -2.43 -0.10 -4.80
CA VAL A 5 -1.70 0.50 -3.69
C VAL A 5 -0.90 1.71 -4.15
N HIS A 6 -0.84 2.74 -3.31
CA HIS A 6 0.13 3.82 -3.50
C HIS A 6 1.47 3.38 -2.92
N VAL A 7 2.52 3.46 -3.74
CA VAL A 7 3.90 3.32 -3.30
C VAL A 7 4.57 4.68 -3.44
N LEU A 8 5.06 5.21 -2.32
CA LEU A 8 5.80 6.46 -2.24
C LEU A 8 7.21 6.16 -1.74
N PRO A 9 8.23 6.95 -2.09
CA PRO A 9 9.53 6.82 -1.43
C PRO A 9 9.37 7.12 0.06
N ARG A 10 10.18 6.51 0.93
CA ARG A 10 10.19 6.86 2.37
C ARG A 10 10.56 8.32 2.60
N GLU A 11 11.49 8.84 1.80
CA GLU A 11 12.03 10.19 1.88
C GLU A 11 11.96 10.91 0.53
N MET A 12 11.68 12.20 0.58
CA MET A 12 11.68 13.14 -0.56
C MET A 12 12.55 14.34 -0.17
N PHE A 13 13.56 14.65 -0.99
CA PHE A 13 14.45 15.80 -0.75
C PHE A 13 15.15 15.79 0.63
N GLY A 14 15.46 14.61 1.17
CA GLY A 14 16.08 14.47 2.50
C GLY A 14 15.12 14.62 3.68
N LEU A 15 13.82 14.75 3.43
CA LEU A 15 12.76 14.81 4.44
C LEU A 15 11.83 13.60 4.31
N SER A 16 11.13 13.24 5.37
CA SER A 16 10.12 12.18 5.27
C SER A 16 8.98 12.59 4.34
N THR A 17 8.47 11.65 3.54
CA THR A 17 7.37 11.93 2.60
C THR A 17 6.14 12.51 3.29
N PHE A 18 5.81 12.01 4.49
CA PHE A 18 4.71 12.58 5.29
C PHE A 18 5.05 13.93 5.89
N GLY A 19 6.31 14.19 6.25
CA GLY A 19 6.74 15.52 6.69
C GLY A 19 6.52 16.56 5.59
N VAL A 20 6.93 16.24 4.35
CA VAL A 20 6.68 17.07 3.17
C VAL A 20 5.17 17.23 2.93
N ALA A 21 4.40 16.14 2.96
CA ALA A 21 2.96 16.19 2.74
C ALA A 21 2.24 17.09 3.77
N MET A 22 2.54 16.92 5.06
CA MET A 22 1.94 17.71 6.14
C MET A 22 2.33 19.18 6.05
N ALA A 23 3.57 19.50 5.65
CA ALA A 23 3.97 20.88 5.43
C ALA A 23 3.20 21.53 4.27
N LEU A 24 3.04 20.82 3.15
CA LEU A 24 2.31 21.32 1.98
C LEU A 24 0.81 21.50 2.25
N LEU A 25 0.18 20.60 3.03
CA LEU A 25 -1.23 20.69 3.38
C LEU A 25 -1.58 21.94 4.21
N LYS A 26 -0.60 22.59 4.84
CA LYS A 26 -0.82 23.88 5.52
C LYS A 26 -1.12 25.03 4.55
N TRP A 27 -0.70 24.90 3.28
CA TRP A 27 -0.72 25.99 2.30
C TRP A 27 -1.48 25.64 1.02
N PHE A 28 -1.67 24.35 0.72
CA PHE A 28 -2.24 23.88 -0.55
C PHE A 28 -3.43 22.94 -0.34
N PRO A 29 -4.40 22.93 -1.28
CA PRO A 29 -5.52 22.01 -1.22
C PRO A 29 -5.07 20.56 -1.41
N LEU A 30 -5.75 19.63 -0.75
CA LEU A 30 -5.41 18.20 -0.69
C LEU A 30 -5.10 17.59 -2.07
N ARG A 31 -5.95 17.83 -3.07
CA ARG A 31 -5.77 17.31 -4.43
C ARG A 31 -4.46 17.77 -5.08
N LEU A 32 -4.01 18.98 -4.77
CA LEU A 32 -2.76 19.50 -5.31
C LEU A 32 -1.56 18.82 -4.63
N VAL A 33 -1.62 18.63 -3.31
CA VAL A 33 -0.61 17.88 -2.56
C VAL A 33 -0.50 16.45 -3.08
N ASP A 34 -1.62 15.77 -3.30
CA ASP A 34 -1.62 14.41 -3.82
C ASP A 34 -1.03 14.32 -5.23
N LYS A 35 -1.37 15.25 -6.13
CA LYS A 35 -0.74 15.32 -7.46
C LYS A 35 0.76 15.55 -7.37
N PHE A 36 1.20 16.44 -6.49
CA PHE A 36 2.62 16.70 -6.25
C PHE A 36 3.35 15.43 -5.76
N LEU A 37 2.81 14.74 -4.74
CA LEU A 37 3.39 13.51 -4.23
C LEU A 37 3.50 12.43 -5.31
N LEU A 38 2.47 12.29 -6.16
CA LEU A 38 2.46 11.32 -7.25
C LEU A 38 3.45 11.66 -8.36
N LEU A 39 3.66 12.94 -8.64
CA LEU A 39 4.67 13.42 -9.58
C LEU A 39 6.08 13.08 -9.07
N VAL A 40 6.39 13.45 -7.83
CA VAL A 40 7.69 13.16 -7.20
C VAL A 40 7.92 11.65 -7.10
N ALA A 41 6.90 10.88 -6.70
CA ALA A 41 6.99 9.42 -6.68
C ALA A 41 7.23 8.83 -8.07
N ASN A 42 6.62 9.36 -9.13
CA ASN A 42 6.88 8.91 -10.49
C ASN A 42 8.32 9.25 -10.96
N LEU A 43 8.87 10.39 -10.54
CA LEU A 43 10.25 10.76 -10.85
C LEU A 43 11.27 9.87 -10.13
N ILE A 44 11.04 9.55 -8.85
CA ILE A 44 11.96 8.76 -8.03
C ILE A 44 11.81 7.25 -8.29
N LEU A 45 10.57 6.77 -8.30
CA LEU A 45 10.26 5.33 -8.36
C LEU A 45 9.90 4.86 -9.77
N GLY A 46 9.58 5.75 -10.70
CA GLY A 46 9.08 5.40 -12.02
C GLY A 46 7.62 4.94 -12.01
N ASN A 47 7.19 4.38 -13.15
CA ASN A 47 5.84 3.86 -13.32
C ASN A 47 5.70 2.47 -12.66
N THR A 48 4.96 2.41 -11.56
CA THR A 48 4.71 1.18 -10.77
C THR A 48 3.71 0.23 -11.43
N ASP A 49 2.87 0.71 -12.35
CA ASP A 49 1.91 -0.14 -13.06
C ASP A 49 2.62 -1.20 -13.91
N ARG A 50 3.79 -0.83 -14.48
CA ARG A 50 4.66 -1.76 -15.24
C ARG A 50 5.24 -2.88 -14.36
N LEU A 51 5.18 -2.72 -13.04
CA LEU A 51 5.66 -3.67 -12.04
C LEU A 51 4.50 -4.48 -11.42
N GLY A 52 3.27 -4.33 -11.94
CA GLY A 52 2.07 -4.99 -11.39
C GLY A 52 1.47 -4.29 -10.16
N LEU A 53 2.01 -3.15 -9.75
CA LEU A 53 1.56 -2.37 -8.60
C LEU A 53 0.76 -1.15 -9.09
N ARG A 54 -0.54 -1.34 -9.26
CA ARG A 54 -1.42 -0.32 -9.84
C ARG A 54 -1.75 0.76 -8.82
N ARG A 55 -1.64 2.02 -9.23
CA ARG A 55 -2.01 3.15 -8.36
C ARG A 55 -3.55 3.30 -8.28
N PRO A 56 -4.13 3.49 -7.08
CA PRO A 56 -5.52 3.89 -6.94
C PRO A 56 -5.80 5.23 -7.66
N LYS A 57 -7.05 5.45 -8.09
CA LYS A 57 -7.48 6.73 -8.69
C LYS A 57 -7.53 7.86 -7.66
N THR A 58 -7.95 7.55 -6.44
CA THR A 58 -7.95 8.44 -5.28
C THR A 58 -6.52 8.74 -4.86
N GLY A 59 -6.19 9.97 -4.49
CA GLY A 59 -4.82 10.35 -4.14
C GLY A 59 -4.31 9.71 -2.83
N PRO A 60 -2.99 9.68 -2.57
CA PRO A 60 -2.42 8.98 -1.42
C PRO A 60 -2.87 9.50 -0.06
N ILE A 61 -2.94 10.82 0.12
CA ILE A 61 -3.44 11.43 1.36
C ILE A 61 -4.96 11.35 1.42
N GLU A 62 -5.64 11.56 0.30
CA GLU A 62 -7.10 11.41 0.20
C GLU A 62 -7.53 9.99 0.64
N LEU A 63 -6.86 8.97 0.12
CA LEU A 63 -7.14 7.57 0.44
C LEU A 63 -6.85 7.26 1.91
N LYS A 64 -5.74 7.78 2.44
CA LYS A 64 -5.42 7.65 3.88
C LYS A 64 -6.49 8.28 4.75
N ASN A 65 -6.97 9.47 4.40
CA ASN A 65 -8.00 10.16 5.18
C ASN A 65 -9.35 9.42 5.10
N ALA A 66 -9.70 8.89 3.93
CA ALA A 66 -10.96 8.19 3.73
C ALA A 66 -11.01 6.77 4.32
N THR A 67 -9.86 6.08 4.40
CA THR A 67 -9.83 4.64 4.74
C THR A 67 -8.89 4.28 5.89
N GLY A 68 -8.12 5.23 6.41
CA GLY A 68 -7.02 4.96 7.35
C GLY A 68 -5.81 4.25 6.72
N LYS A 69 -5.90 3.79 5.46
CA LYS A 69 -4.83 3.03 4.80
C LYS A 69 -3.73 3.96 4.31
N THR A 70 -2.57 3.84 4.94
CA THR A 70 -1.39 4.63 4.58
C THR A 70 -0.71 4.03 3.34
N PRO A 71 -0.27 4.86 2.37
CA PRO A 71 0.62 4.43 1.29
C PRO A 71 1.83 3.64 1.78
N VAL A 72 2.27 2.66 0.99
CA VAL A 72 3.51 1.94 1.25
C VAL A 72 4.68 2.89 1.03
N LEU A 73 5.56 2.98 2.03
CA LEU A 73 6.80 3.74 1.94
C LEU A 73 7.93 2.80 1.51
N ASP A 74 8.36 2.91 0.26
CA ASP A 74 9.44 2.09 -0.28
C ASP A 74 10.80 2.48 0.31
N VAL A 75 11.54 1.45 0.71
CA VAL A 75 12.91 1.52 1.24
C VAL A 75 13.88 0.63 0.45
N GLY A 76 13.44 0.06 -0.68
CA GLY A 76 14.27 -0.81 -1.51
C GLY A 76 13.55 -2.04 -2.07
N ALA A 77 12.32 -2.33 -1.64
CA ALA A 77 11.54 -3.44 -2.17
C ALA A 77 11.27 -3.25 -3.67
N LEU A 78 11.01 -2.02 -4.10
CA LEU A 78 10.80 -1.72 -5.52
C LEU A 78 12.06 -1.96 -6.36
N SER A 79 13.24 -1.71 -5.81
CA SER A 79 14.52 -2.03 -6.46
C SER A 79 14.67 -3.54 -6.68
N LEU A 80 14.32 -4.34 -5.67
CA LEU A 80 14.33 -5.79 -5.77
C LEU A 80 13.32 -6.30 -6.81
N ILE A 81 12.14 -5.69 -6.90
CA ILE A 81 11.15 -5.99 -7.95
C ILE A 81 11.70 -5.67 -9.33
N LYS A 82 12.28 -4.46 -9.53
CA LYS A 82 12.87 -4.04 -10.80
C LYS A 82 14.03 -4.95 -11.24
N SER A 83 14.83 -5.43 -10.29
CA SER A 83 15.94 -6.35 -10.56
C SER A 83 15.51 -7.81 -10.79
N GLY A 84 14.22 -8.13 -10.66
CA GLY A 84 13.69 -9.49 -10.81
C GLY A 84 13.89 -10.40 -9.61
N LYS A 85 14.51 -9.92 -8.52
CA LYS A 85 14.68 -10.68 -7.27
C LYS A 85 13.36 -10.90 -6.53
N ILE A 86 12.39 -9.99 -6.70
CA ILE A 86 11.02 -10.17 -6.24
C ILE A 86 10.10 -10.16 -7.46
N LYS A 87 9.25 -11.17 -7.59
CA LYS A 87 8.24 -11.23 -8.64
C LYS A 87 6.86 -10.90 -8.07
N VAL A 88 6.23 -9.85 -8.61
CA VAL A 88 4.83 -9.55 -8.32
C VAL A 88 3.96 -10.53 -9.12
N MET A 89 3.11 -11.27 -8.41
CA MET A 89 2.23 -12.29 -8.97
C MET A 89 0.77 -11.87 -8.77
N GLU A 90 -0.13 -12.49 -9.53
CA GLU A 90 -1.56 -12.38 -9.30
C GLU A 90 -1.97 -12.92 -7.92
N GLY A 91 -3.22 -12.68 -7.51
CA GLY A 91 -3.73 -13.22 -6.24
C GLY A 91 -3.59 -14.74 -6.17
N VAL A 92 -3.31 -15.26 -4.98
CA VAL A 92 -3.33 -16.72 -4.72
C VAL A 92 -4.78 -17.19 -4.76
N LYS A 93 -5.05 -18.20 -5.59
CA LYS A 93 -6.34 -18.88 -5.69
C LYS A 93 -6.43 -20.03 -4.69
N GLU A 94 -5.37 -20.82 -4.57
CA GLU A 94 -5.32 -22.03 -3.75
C GLU A 94 -3.88 -22.32 -3.31
N ILE A 95 -3.71 -22.73 -2.05
CA ILE A 95 -2.44 -23.28 -1.56
C ILE A 95 -2.43 -24.77 -1.86
N THR A 96 -1.39 -25.24 -2.54
CA THR A 96 -1.24 -26.66 -2.91
C THR A 96 -0.24 -27.33 -1.97
N ARG A 97 -0.09 -28.66 -2.09
CA ARG A 97 0.83 -29.43 -1.23
C ARG A 97 2.28 -28.94 -1.29
N LYS A 98 2.71 -28.36 -2.42
CA LYS A 98 4.09 -27.91 -2.64
C LYS A 98 4.22 -26.41 -2.91
N GLY A 99 3.13 -25.64 -2.87
CA GLY A 99 3.18 -24.23 -3.23
C GLY A 99 1.81 -23.59 -3.38
N ALA A 100 1.57 -22.90 -4.51
CA ALA A 100 0.34 -22.16 -4.73
C ALA A 100 -0.06 -22.06 -6.21
N LYS A 101 -1.37 -22.06 -6.44
CA LYS A 101 -2.01 -21.74 -7.71
C LYS A 101 -2.53 -20.31 -7.68
N PHE A 102 -2.31 -19.58 -8.76
CA PHE A 102 -2.65 -18.16 -8.89
C PHE A 102 -3.92 -17.96 -9.73
N LEU A 103 -4.51 -16.76 -9.64
CA LEU A 103 -5.75 -16.41 -10.36
C LEU A 103 -5.61 -16.41 -11.89
N ASP A 104 -4.39 -16.27 -12.41
CA ASP A 104 -4.07 -16.38 -13.84
C ASP A 104 -3.86 -17.82 -14.31
N GLY A 105 -4.04 -18.81 -13.41
CA GLY A 105 -3.88 -20.22 -13.71
C GLY A 105 -2.45 -20.76 -13.56
N GLN A 106 -1.46 -19.90 -13.30
CA GLN A 106 -0.10 -20.37 -13.02
C GLN A 106 -0.06 -21.16 -11.70
N GLU A 107 0.81 -22.16 -11.63
CA GLU A 107 1.15 -22.89 -10.40
C GLU A 107 2.67 -22.82 -10.19
N LYS A 108 3.08 -22.58 -8.95
CA LYS A 108 4.49 -22.49 -8.55
C LYS A 108 4.72 -23.21 -7.23
N GLU A 109 5.87 -23.87 -7.12
CA GLU A 109 6.34 -24.47 -5.87
C GLU A 109 7.02 -23.42 -5.00
N PHE A 110 6.83 -23.53 -3.68
CA PHE A 110 7.43 -22.65 -2.68
C PHE A 110 7.79 -23.46 -1.43
N ASP A 111 8.98 -23.25 -0.89
CA ASP A 111 9.41 -23.89 0.37
C ASP A 111 8.70 -23.30 1.60
N SER A 112 8.20 -22.07 1.50
CA SER A 112 7.59 -21.36 2.60
C SER A 112 6.56 -20.33 2.13
N ILE A 113 5.49 -20.17 2.89
CA ILE A 113 4.43 -19.17 2.67
C ILE A 113 4.33 -18.29 3.92
N ILE A 114 4.47 -16.98 3.74
CA ILE A 114 4.38 -15.98 4.80
C ILE A 114 3.11 -15.16 4.60
N LEU A 115 2.18 -15.22 5.54
CA LEU A 115 0.92 -14.45 5.50
C LEU A 115 1.12 -13.05 6.09
N ALA A 116 1.60 -12.12 5.27
CA ALA A 116 1.73 -10.71 5.62
C ALA A 116 0.42 -9.91 5.41
N THR A 117 -0.72 -10.48 5.84
CA THR A 117 -2.07 -9.95 5.56
C THR A 117 -2.57 -8.90 6.56
N GLY A 118 -1.70 -8.40 7.43
CA GLY A 118 -2.03 -7.37 8.43
C GLY A 118 -2.76 -7.91 9.66
N TYR A 119 -3.34 -7.00 10.44
CA TYR A 119 -4.03 -7.26 11.72
C TYR A 119 -5.45 -6.69 11.71
N LYS A 120 -6.28 -7.15 12.65
CA LYS A 120 -7.61 -6.57 12.92
C LYS A 120 -7.62 -5.91 14.29
N SER A 121 -8.33 -4.79 14.42
CA SER A 121 -8.56 -4.17 15.72
C SER A 121 -9.45 -5.06 16.58
N ASN A 122 -9.14 -5.16 17.87
CA ASN A 122 -9.98 -5.85 18.85
C ASN A 122 -10.68 -4.88 19.81
N VAL A 123 -10.59 -3.56 19.57
CA VAL A 123 -11.21 -2.50 20.40
C VAL A 123 -12.69 -2.78 20.69
N PRO A 124 -13.52 -3.20 19.71
CA PRO A 124 -14.92 -3.49 19.96
C PRO A 124 -15.20 -4.59 21.00
N PHE A 125 -14.22 -5.45 21.31
CA PHE A 125 -14.39 -6.57 22.24
C PHE A 125 -14.07 -6.23 23.70
N TRP A 126 -13.32 -5.16 23.97
CA TRP A 126 -12.87 -4.84 25.32
C TRP A 126 -13.30 -3.46 25.80
N LEU A 127 -13.52 -2.50 24.89
CA LEU A 127 -13.99 -1.18 25.25
C LEU A 127 -15.50 -1.22 25.47
N LYS A 128 -15.98 -0.63 26.58
CA LYS A 128 -17.43 -0.41 26.78
C LYS A 128 -17.85 0.85 26.04
N ASN A 129 -19.07 0.86 25.49
CA ASN A 129 -19.64 1.99 24.73
C ASN A 129 -18.86 2.34 23.44
N CYS A 130 -18.81 1.40 22.50
CA CYS A 130 -18.06 1.48 21.23
C CYS A 130 -18.69 2.39 20.15
N GLU A 131 -19.56 3.34 20.50
CA GLU A 131 -20.30 4.14 19.52
C GLU A 131 -19.38 4.98 18.61
N PHE A 132 -18.20 5.34 19.12
CA PHE A 132 -17.14 6.08 18.42
C PHE A 132 -16.28 5.22 17.48
N PHE A 133 -16.51 3.92 17.39
CA PHE A 133 -15.75 3.01 16.55
C PHE A 133 -16.66 2.31 15.53
N SER A 134 -16.09 2.01 14.37
CA SER A 134 -16.70 1.15 13.35
C SER A 134 -16.60 -0.33 13.73
N ASP A 135 -17.30 -1.20 13.01
CA ASP A 135 -17.31 -2.65 13.25
C ASP A 135 -15.93 -3.30 13.05
N ASP A 136 -15.07 -2.71 12.23
CA ASP A 136 -13.67 -3.10 12.06
C ASP A 136 -12.72 -2.48 13.11
N GLY A 137 -13.28 -1.78 14.11
CA GLY A 137 -12.58 -1.25 15.27
C GLY A 137 -11.72 -0.02 14.98
N MET A 138 -12.07 0.76 13.95
CA MET A 138 -11.44 2.03 13.59
C MET A 138 -12.24 3.21 14.18
N PRO A 139 -11.60 4.33 14.55
CA PRO A 139 -12.33 5.53 14.99
C PRO A 139 -13.24 6.08 13.89
N LYS A 140 -14.44 6.53 14.26
CA LYS A 140 -15.35 7.29 13.39
C LYS A 140 -14.95 8.75 13.28
#